data_AF-A0A2S1JP68-F1
#
_entry.id   AF-A0A2S1JP68-F1
#
_cell.length_a   1.000
_cell.length_b   1.000
_cell.length_c   1.000
_cell.angle_alpha   90.00
_cell.angle_beta   90.00
_cell.angle_gamma   90.00
#
_symmetry.space_group_name_H-M   'P 1'
#
loop_
_entity.id
_entity.type
_entity.pdbx_description
1 polymer ?
#
loop_
_entity_poly.entity_id
_entity_poly.type
_entity_poly.pdbx_seq_one_letter_code
_entity_poly.pdbx_strand_id
1 'polypeptide(L)'
;MKNSEYILSLNNESSLSAEYCGAVKFFDSNEFLRTLEALDSSIEVLFSSAPLMIKRLKRHSEHEKSGSDFIRMVSRNIHIGDTLRKELTEHANDELKHSRMFNALIKHFETINDYHSRYEYEYDTDSDVEKFMGDVDLFLISTHCAELRNLFILNGYLVQEKCGGMAFPSSFYPAIHEIHKDEIRHVVYTQAYVSKLASNPELLRYFKFCLEDYEELLLKEVSISIAAIPENETK
;
A
#
# COMPACT_ATOMS: atom_id res chain seq x y z
N MET A 1 20.27 -11.21 7.37
CA MET A 1 21.35 -10.49 6.62
C MET A 1 20.70 -9.63 5.56
N LYS A 2 21.11 -8.35 5.47
CA LYS A 2 20.82 -7.35 4.42
C LYS A 2 19.39 -6.74 4.35
N ASN A 3 18.94 -6.08 5.41
CA ASN A 3 17.93 -5.00 5.31
C ASN A 3 18.56 -3.62 5.02
N SER A 4 19.90 -3.55 4.92
CA SER A 4 20.64 -2.30 4.67
C SER A 4 20.57 -1.81 3.22
N GLU A 5 20.08 -2.62 2.28
CA GLU A 5 19.97 -2.23 0.87
C GLU A 5 18.77 -1.29 0.62
N TYR A 6 17.70 -1.38 1.43
CA TYR A 6 16.55 -0.46 1.43
C TYR A 6 16.97 0.98 1.73
N ILE A 7 17.72 1.18 2.83
CA ILE A 7 18.23 2.49 3.25
C ILE A 7 19.31 3.02 2.31
N LEU A 8 20.15 2.15 1.72
CA LEU A 8 21.16 2.58 0.75
C LEU A 8 20.55 3.08 -0.56
N SER A 9 19.38 2.57 -0.97
CA SER A 9 18.67 3.10 -2.14
C SER A 9 17.98 4.44 -1.86
N LEU A 10 17.43 4.64 -0.66
CA LEU A 10 16.80 5.91 -0.24
C LEU A 10 17.82 7.01 0.11
N ASN A 11 19.01 6.65 0.61
CA ASN A 11 20.04 7.61 1.02
C ASN A 11 20.89 8.16 -0.13
N ASN A 12 20.84 7.58 -1.32
CA ASN A 12 21.72 7.97 -2.42
C ASN A 12 21.19 9.12 -3.29
N GLU A 13 19.93 9.57 -3.13
CA GLU A 13 19.34 10.58 -4.03
C GLU A 13 18.73 11.84 -3.37
N SER A 14 18.65 11.97 -2.04
CA SER A 14 18.29 13.26 -1.43
C SER A 14 18.65 13.34 0.06
N SER A 15 19.08 14.51 0.52
CA SER A 15 19.30 14.76 1.95
C SER A 15 17.94 14.83 2.66
N LEU A 16 17.51 13.70 3.22
CA LEU A 16 16.24 13.60 3.94
C LEU A 16 16.28 14.40 5.24
N SER A 17 15.17 15.06 5.60
CA SER A 17 15.10 15.77 6.89
C SER A 17 15.19 14.77 8.05
N ALA A 18 15.79 15.18 9.16
CA ALA A 18 15.96 14.33 10.34
C ALA A 18 14.59 13.89 10.90
N GLU A 19 13.58 14.73 10.74
CA GLU A 19 12.19 14.52 11.12
C GLU A 19 11.50 13.45 10.26
N TYR A 20 11.73 13.47 8.93
CA TYR A 20 11.26 12.42 8.03
C TYR A 20 11.93 11.08 8.34
N CYS A 21 13.27 11.09 8.47
CA CYS A 21 14.02 9.91 8.88
C CYS A 21 13.57 9.38 10.25
N GLY A 22 13.20 10.26 11.18
CA GLY A 22 12.66 9.87 12.49
C GLY A 22 11.29 9.21 12.41
N ALA A 23 10.39 9.74 11.57
CA ALA A 23 9.06 9.15 11.34
C ALA A 23 9.13 7.83 10.57
N VAL A 24 10.03 7.69 9.60
CA VAL A 24 10.25 6.42 8.89
C VAL A 24 10.97 5.39 9.75
N LYS A 25 11.88 5.81 10.65
CA LYS A 25 12.52 4.91 11.63
C LYS A 25 11.55 4.31 12.64
N PHE A 26 10.36 4.88 12.83
CA PHE A 26 9.29 4.25 13.61
C PHE A 26 8.89 2.90 12.98
N PHE A 27 8.83 2.82 11.64
CA PHE A 27 8.63 1.58 10.89
C PHE A 27 9.85 0.65 10.89
N ASP A 28 11.05 1.17 11.15
CA ASP A 28 12.29 0.37 11.31
C ASP A 28 12.51 -0.09 12.76
N SER A 29 11.63 0.32 13.69
CA SER A 29 11.81 -0.03 15.10
C SER A 29 11.61 -1.53 15.31
N ASN A 30 12.40 -2.12 16.22
CA ASN A 30 12.28 -3.52 16.63
C ASN A 30 10.87 -3.91 17.09
N GLU A 31 10.00 -2.94 17.38
CA GLU A 31 8.61 -3.16 17.75
C GLU A 31 7.75 -3.46 16.52
N PHE A 32 7.95 -2.75 15.40
CA PHE A 32 7.28 -3.02 14.13
C PHE A 32 7.78 -4.32 13.46
N LEU A 33 9.08 -4.62 13.56
CA LEU A 33 9.61 -5.92 13.14
C LEU A 33 9.08 -7.07 13.99
N ARG A 34 8.83 -6.86 15.29
CA ARG A 34 8.11 -7.81 16.14
C ARG A 34 6.65 -7.92 15.77
N THR A 35 6.01 -6.83 15.34
CA THR A 35 4.67 -6.87 14.74
C THR A 35 4.68 -7.67 13.44
N LEU A 36 5.75 -7.58 12.62
CA LEU A 36 5.99 -8.40 11.43
C LEU A 36 6.23 -9.88 11.75
N GLU A 37 6.96 -10.21 12.81
CA GLU A 37 7.15 -11.60 13.29
C GLU A 37 5.85 -12.17 13.91
N ALA A 38 5.10 -11.34 14.64
CA ALA A 38 3.74 -11.68 15.10
C ALA A 38 2.77 -11.81 13.92
N LEU A 39 2.95 -10.96 12.91
CA LEU A 39 2.29 -11.04 11.62
C LEU A 39 2.77 -12.23 10.83
N ASP A 40 3.97 -12.80 10.98
CA ASP A 40 4.44 -13.93 10.15
C ASP A 40 3.49 -15.13 10.29
N SER A 41 3.10 -15.42 11.54
CA SER A 41 2.03 -16.39 11.85
C SER A 41 0.63 -15.98 11.33
N SER A 42 0.36 -14.67 11.21
CA SER A 42 -0.87 -14.14 10.64
C SER A 42 -0.82 -14.00 9.11
N ILE A 43 0.36 -13.91 8.52
CA ILE A 43 0.71 -13.70 7.11
C ILE A 43 0.60 -15.04 6.42
N GLU A 44 1.13 -16.11 7.03
CA GLU A 44 0.84 -17.48 6.61
C GLU A 44 -0.67 -17.73 6.55
N VAL A 45 -1.41 -17.31 7.58
CA VAL A 45 -2.88 -17.39 7.62
C VAL A 45 -3.54 -16.53 6.53
N LEU A 46 -3.12 -15.28 6.35
CA LEU A 46 -3.60 -14.35 5.31
C LEU A 46 -3.35 -14.89 3.90
N PHE A 47 -2.33 -15.74 3.77
CA PHE A 47 -1.88 -16.38 2.55
C PHE A 47 -2.04 -17.90 2.61
N SER A 48 -3.02 -18.42 3.35
CA SER A 48 -3.27 -19.86 3.45
C SER A 48 -4.46 -20.31 2.60
N SER A 49 -5.26 -19.36 2.11
CA SER A 49 -6.57 -19.62 1.51
C SER A 49 -6.76 -18.83 0.22
N ALA A 50 -7.08 -19.54 -0.88
CA ALA A 50 -7.39 -18.91 -2.15
C ALA A 50 -8.61 -17.97 -2.08
N PRO A 51 -9.72 -18.30 -1.39
CA PRO A 51 -10.81 -17.34 -1.14
C PRO A 51 -10.35 -16.05 -0.46
N LEU A 52 -9.50 -16.13 0.57
CA LEU A 52 -8.97 -14.96 1.26
C LEU A 52 -8.05 -14.13 0.35
N MET A 53 -7.20 -14.80 -0.43
CA MET A 53 -6.35 -14.13 -1.42
C MET A 53 -7.17 -13.40 -2.47
N ILE A 54 -8.20 -14.03 -3.04
CA ILE A 54 -9.09 -13.41 -4.03
C ILE A 54 -9.78 -12.18 -3.42
N LYS A 55 -10.32 -12.29 -2.19
CA LYS A 55 -10.94 -11.16 -1.50
C LYS A 55 -9.96 -10.00 -1.31
N ARG A 56 -8.72 -10.29 -0.94
CA ARG A 56 -7.68 -9.28 -0.73
C ARG A 56 -7.26 -8.61 -2.04
N LEU A 57 -7.02 -9.38 -3.09
CA LEU A 57 -6.69 -8.86 -4.41
C LEU A 57 -7.83 -7.99 -4.96
N LYS A 58 -9.10 -8.34 -4.72
CA LYS A 58 -10.26 -7.51 -5.10
C LYS A 58 -10.21 -6.15 -4.43
N ARG A 59 -9.97 -6.15 -3.11
CA ARG A 59 -9.83 -4.91 -2.36
C ARG A 59 -8.66 -4.05 -2.84
N HIS A 60 -7.48 -4.64 -3.07
CA HIS A 60 -6.35 -3.91 -3.66
C HIS A 60 -6.72 -3.33 -5.02
N SER A 61 -7.31 -4.13 -5.91
CA SER A 61 -7.75 -3.68 -7.22
C SER A 61 -8.70 -2.48 -7.16
N GLU A 62 -9.63 -2.46 -6.21
CA GLU A 62 -10.59 -1.37 -6.03
C GLU A 62 -9.91 -0.14 -5.43
N HIS A 63 -9.04 -0.31 -4.44
CA HIS A 63 -8.24 0.78 -3.88
C HIS A 63 -7.38 1.46 -4.96
N GLU A 64 -6.64 0.72 -5.80
CA GLU A 64 -5.79 1.36 -6.82
C GLU A 64 -6.63 2.09 -7.88
N LYS A 65 -7.80 1.53 -8.26
CA LYS A 65 -8.69 2.22 -9.19
C LYS A 65 -9.20 3.53 -8.60
N SER A 66 -9.62 3.48 -7.35
CA SER A 66 -10.15 4.62 -6.61
C SER A 66 -9.08 5.70 -6.41
N GLY A 67 -7.89 5.29 -5.98
CA GLY A 67 -6.71 6.13 -5.84
C GLY A 67 -6.34 6.79 -7.17
N SER A 68 -6.32 6.02 -8.26
CA SER A 68 -6.10 6.54 -9.62
C SER A 68 -7.06 7.67 -9.98
N ASP A 69 -8.35 7.48 -9.76
CA ASP A 69 -9.38 8.48 -10.08
C ASP A 69 -9.20 9.74 -9.21
N PHE A 70 -8.91 9.58 -7.92
CA PHE A 70 -8.67 10.69 -7.00
C PHE A 70 -7.39 11.47 -7.33
N ILE A 71 -6.26 10.78 -7.52
CA ILE A 71 -4.98 11.38 -7.92
C ILE A 71 -5.15 12.15 -9.24
N ARG A 72 -5.89 11.59 -10.20
CA ARG A 72 -6.18 12.23 -11.49
C ARG A 72 -7.07 13.47 -11.36
N MET A 73 -7.99 13.47 -10.41
CA MET A 73 -8.77 14.67 -10.09
C MET A 73 -7.85 15.76 -9.54
N VAL A 74 -6.99 15.44 -8.58
CA VAL A 74 -6.04 16.41 -8.00
C VAL A 74 -5.03 16.90 -9.04
N SER A 75 -4.56 16.03 -9.94
CA SER A 75 -3.65 16.41 -11.03
C SER A 75 -4.26 17.43 -12.00
N ARG A 76 -5.58 17.54 -12.06
CA ARG A 76 -6.29 18.55 -12.87
C ARG A 76 -6.50 19.87 -12.15
N ASN A 77 -6.17 19.98 -10.87
CA ASN A 77 -6.27 21.23 -10.13
C ASN A 77 -5.40 22.32 -10.82
N ILE A 78 -5.94 23.53 -10.96
CA ILE A 78 -5.24 24.62 -11.66
C ILE A 78 -4.08 25.21 -10.85
N HIS A 79 -4.07 25.00 -9.53
CA HIS A 79 -3.10 25.59 -8.62
C HIS A 79 -1.84 24.74 -8.41
N ILE A 80 -1.76 23.55 -9.01
CA ILE A 80 -0.54 22.73 -8.96
C ILE A 80 0.42 23.10 -10.10
N GLY A 81 1.71 23.17 -9.77
CA GLY A 81 2.77 23.41 -10.76
C GLY A 81 2.95 22.24 -11.74
N ASP A 82 3.55 22.51 -12.89
CA ASP A 82 3.65 21.54 -14.00
C ASP A 82 4.41 20.27 -13.64
N THR A 83 5.46 20.37 -12.81
CA THR A 83 6.23 19.21 -12.34
C THR A 83 5.34 18.24 -11.56
N LEU A 84 4.67 18.74 -10.52
CA LEU A 84 3.79 17.93 -9.69
C LEU A 84 2.60 17.38 -10.49
N ARG A 85 2.06 18.17 -11.42
CA ARG A 85 0.99 17.75 -12.33
C ARG A 85 1.40 16.52 -13.15
N LYS A 86 2.62 16.53 -13.67
CA LYS A 86 3.16 15.40 -14.44
C LYS A 86 3.33 14.16 -13.56
N GLU A 87 3.95 14.31 -12.38
CA GLU A 87 4.15 13.21 -11.42
C GLU A 87 2.83 12.57 -11.00
N LEU A 88 1.83 13.37 -10.62
CA LEU A 88 0.49 12.86 -10.25
C LEU A 88 -0.22 12.19 -11.43
N THR A 89 -0.04 12.70 -12.66
CA THR A 89 -0.65 12.07 -13.84
C THR A 89 -0.02 10.72 -14.15
N GLU A 90 1.30 10.61 -14.02
CA GLU A 90 2.03 9.35 -14.16
C GLU A 90 1.61 8.36 -13.07
N HIS A 91 1.61 8.79 -11.80
CA HIS A 91 1.15 7.99 -10.66
C HIS A 91 -0.29 7.47 -10.88
N ALA A 92 -1.23 8.34 -11.24
CA ALA A 92 -2.60 7.90 -11.54
C ALA A 92 -2.68 6.85 -12.68
N ASN A 93 -1.76 6.84 -13.64
CA ASN A 93 -1.75 5.81 -14.68
C ASN A 93 -1.15 4.49 -14.17
N ASP A 94 -0.15 4.56 -13.30
CA ASP A 94 0.44 3.39 -12.64
C ASP A 94 -0.60 2.71 -11.75
N GLU A 95 -1.36 3.46 -10.94
CA GLU A 95 -2.46 2.92 -10.12
C GLU A 95 -3.55 2.20 -10.95
N LEU A 96 -3.92 2.78 -12.09
CA LEU A 96 -4.88 2.13 -13.00
C LEU A 96 -4.32 0.84 -13.61
N LYS A 97 -3.01 0.81 -13.88
CA LYS A 97 -2.29 -0.39 -14.35
C LYS A 97 -2.29 -1.45 -13.23
N HIS A 98 -2.00 -1.08 -11.99
CA HIS A 98 -1.99 -2.01 -10.85
C HIS A 98 -3.36 -2.62 -10.60
N SER A 99 -4.43 -1.83 -10.65
CA SER A 99 -5.81 -2.33 -10.60
C SER A 99 -6.08 -3.42 -11.65
N ARG A 100 -5.58 -3.24 -12.88
CA ARG A 100 -5.72 -4.25 -13.95
C ARG A 100 -4.88 -5.49 -13.68
N MET A 101 -3.68 -5.33 -13.12
CA MET A 101 -2.82 -6.45 -12.74
C MET A 101 -3.45 -7.29 -11.63
N PHE A 102 -3.98 -6.65 -10.58
CA PHE A 102 -4.72 -7.36 -9.53
C PHE A 102 -5.96 -8.09 -10.07
N ASN A 103 -6.75 -7.46 -10.95
CA ASN A 103 -7.86 -8.11 -11.66
C ASN A 103 -7.44 -9.34 -12.48
N ALA A 104 -6.28 -9.28 -13.14
CA ALA A 104 -5.74 -10.43 -13.87
C ALA A 104 -5.36 -11.57 -12.90
N LEU A 105 -4.76 -11.25 -11.75
CA LEU A 105 -4.45 -12.24 -10.72
C LEU A 105 -5.72 -12.89 -10.16
N ILE A 106 -6.75 -12.10 -9.82
CA ILE A 106 -8.05 -12.60 -9.32
C ILE A 106 -8.61 -13.66 -10.26
N LYS A 107 -8.70 -13.36 -11.56
CA LYS A 107 -9.22 -14.30 -12.56
C LYS A 107 -8.42 -15.60 -12.60
N HIS A 108 -7.10 -15.53 -12.42
CA HIS A 108 -6.25 -16.71 -12.38
C HIS A 108 -6.55 -17.57 -11.15
N PHE A 109 -6.66 -16.95 -9.96
CA PHE A 109 -7.03 -17.66 -8.74
C PHE A 109 -8.44 -18.26 -8.81
N GLU A 110 -9.43 -17.52 -9.32
CA GLU A 110 -10.80 -18.02 -9.49
C GLU A 110 -10.84 -19.24 -10.43
N THR A 111 -10.06 -19.20 -11.51
CA THR A 111 -9.98 -20.31 -12.47
C THR A 111 -9.31 -21.56 -11.88
N ILE A 112 -8.20 -21.41 -11.14
CA ILE A 112 -7.48 -22.56 -10.57
C ILE A 112 -8.28 -23.23 -9.45
N ASN A 113 -9.08 -22.47 -8.70
CA ASN A 113 -9.76 -22.96 -7.50
C ASN A 113 -11.24 -23.32 -7.73
N ASP A 114 -11.74 -23.25 -8.98
CA ASP A 114 -13.16 -23.40 -9.33
C ASP A 114 -14.07 -22.56 -8.40
N TYR A 115 -13.57 -21.37 -8.04
CA TYR A 115 -14.17 -20.51 -7.03
C TYR A 115 -14.58 -19.21 -7.69
N HIS A 116 -15.89 -18.98 -7.76
CA HIS A 116 -16.43 -17.70 -8.21
C HIS A 116 -16.89 -16.89 -6.99
N SER A 117 -16.10 -15.89 -6.63
CA SER A 117 -16.44 -14.99 -5.55
C SER A 117 -17.65 -14.14 -5.95
N ARG A 118 -18.77 -14.32 -5.25
CA ARG A 118 -19.97 -13.44 -5.33
C ARG A 118 -19.83 -12.17 -4.48
N TYR A 119 -18.67 -11.95 -3.88
CA TYR A 119 -18.44 -10.81 -3.01
C TYR A 119 -18.20 -9.57 -3.88
N GLU A 120 -19.18 -8.66 -3.88
CA GLU A 120 -19.00 -7.27 -4.30
C GLU A 120 -18.50 -6.53 -3.06
N TYR A 121 -17.23 -6.11 -3.09
CA TYR A 121 -16.75 -5.11 -2.16
C TYR A 121 -17.16 -3.76 -2.76
N GLU A 122 -17.88 -2.95 -1.99
CA GLU A 122 -18.11 -1.56 -2.33
C GLU A 122 -17.12 -0.75 -1.50
N TYR A 123 -16.00 -0.37 -2.12
CA TYR A 123 -15.15 0.68 -1.58
C TYR A 123 -15.82 2.04 -1.82
N ASP A 124 -16.19 2.74 -0.75
CA ASP A 124 -16.79 4.08 -0.83
C ASP A 124 -15.71 5.12 -1.14
N THR A 125 -15.49 5.34 -2.44
CA THR A 125 -14.60 6.39 -2.96
C THR A 125 -15.14 7.79 -2.75
N ASP A 126 -16.46 7.91 -2.68
CA ASP A 126 -17.15 9.19 -2.64
C ASP A 126 -16.82 9.90 -1.33
N SER A 127 -16.67 9.14 -0.23
CA SER A 127 -16.13 9.62 1.05
C SER A 127 -14.84 10.44 0.93
N ASP A 128 -13.83 9.96 0.20
CA ASP A 128 -12.49 10.58 0.20
C ASP A 128 -12.41 11.74 -0.78
N VAL A 129 -13.13 11.64 -1.90
CA VAL A 129 -13.29 12.73 -2.86
C VAL A 129 -14.12 13.88 -2.27
N GLU A 130 -15.20 13.59 -1.54
CA GLU A 130 -16.03 14.59 -0.87
C GLU A 130 -15.27 15.30 0.27
N LYS A 131 -14.35 14.60 0.94
CA LYS A 131 -13.47 15.18 1.96
C LYS A 131 -12.33 16.01 1.38
N PHE A 132 -12.05 15.92 0.08
CA PHE A 132 -11.00 16.72 -0.55
C PHE A 132 -11.44 18.18 -0.69
N MET A 133 -11.07 19.00 0.30
CA MET A 133 -11.37 20.43 0.35
C MET A 133 -10.45 21.28 -0.54
N GLY A 134 -9.74 20.68 -1.51
CA GLY A 134 -8.81 21.38 -2.40
C GLY A 134 -7.39 21.56 -1.84
N ASP A 135 -7.10 21.03 -0.64
CA ASP A 135 -5.79 21.12 -0.01
C ASP A 135 -4.83 20.05 -0.56
N VAL A 136 -3.95 20.49 -1.46
CA VAL A 136 -2.97 19.63 -2.12
C VAL A 136 -1.90 19.13 -1.16
N ASP A 137 -1.57 19.88 -0.11
CA ASP A 137 -0.54 19.50 0.85
C ASP A 137 -1.03 18.35 1.74
N LEU A 138 -2.26 18.45 2.24
CA LEU A 138 -2.91 17.36 2.97
C LEU A 138 -3.06 16.10 2.10
N PHE A 139 -3.44 16.29 0.83
CA PHE A 139 -3.52 15.18 -0.13
C PHE A 139 -2.16 14.50 -0.35
N LEU A 140 -1.07 15.25 -0.51
CA LEU A 140 0.27 14.67 -0.70
C LEU A 140 0.73 13.89 0.53
N ILE A 141 0.40 14.38 1.73
CA ILE A 141 0.67 13.68 2.98
C ILE A 141 -0.11 12.37 3.05
N SER A 142 -1.42 12.41 2.77
CA SER A 142 -2.27 11.23 2.78
C SER A 142 -1.83 10.19 1.73
N THR A 143 -1.52 10.64 0.52
CA THR A 143 -1.01 9.80 -0.57
C THR A 143 0.31 9.14 -0.15
N HIS A 144 1.25 9.91 0.39
CA HIS A 144 2.53 9.36 0.84
C HIS A 144 2.35 8.27 1.92
N CYS A 145 1.45 8.49 2.89
CA CYS A 145 1.11 7.48 3.89
C CYS A 145 0.47 6.23 3.26
N ALA A 146 -0.40 6.40 2.26
CA ALA A 146 -1.03 5.29 1.54
C ALA A 146 0.01 4.46 0.77
N GLU A 147 0.99 5.10 0.12
CA GLU A 147 2.03 4.36 -0.60
C GLU A 147 3.01 3.63 0.32
N LEU A 148 3.32 4.21 1.49
CA LEU A 148 4.08 3.51 2.53
C LEU A 148 3.36 2.23 2.99
N ARG A 149 2.02 2.29 3.14
CA ARG A 149 1.19 1.11 3.43
C ARG A 149 1.26 0.09 2.31
N ASN A 150 1.08 0.52 1.06
CA ASN A 150 1.07 -0.38 -0.09
C ASN A 150 2.42 -1.11 -0.19
N LEU A 151 3.54 -0.39 -0.06
CA LEU A 151 4.87 -0.99 0.03
C LEU A 151 5.02 -2.02 1.15
N PHE A 152 4.47 -1.75 2.33
CA PHE A 152 4.53 -2.69 3.44
C PHE A 152 3.83 -4.02 3.09
N ILE A 153 2.62 -3.94 2.55
CA ILE A 153 1.84 -5.11 2.13
C ILE A 153 2.56 -5.87 1.02
N LEU A 154 3.11 -5.16 0.02
CA LEU A 154 3.87 -5.75 -1.08
C LEU A 154 5.11 -6.48 -0.60
N ASN A 155 5.84 -5.92 0.36
CA ASN A 155 6.97 -6.59 1.00
C ASN A 155 6.56 -7.89 1.69
N GLY A 156 5.37 -7.95 2.30
CA GLY A 156 4.81 -9.18 2.85
C GLY A 156 4.69 -10.30 1.81
N TYR A 157 4.18 -9.99 0.61
CA TYR A 157 4.14 -10.96 -0.49
C TYR A 157 5.56 -11.39 -0.93
N LEU A 158 6.51 -10.46 -1.02
CA LEU A 158 7.88 -10.76 -1.47
C LEU A 158 8.70 -11.55 -0.44
N VAL A 159 8.42 -11.41 0.86
CA VAL A 159 9.01 -12.26 1.90
C VAL A 159 8.53 -13.71 1.73
N GLN A 160 7.23 -13.90 1.49
CA GLN A 160 6.65 -15.23 1.25
C GLN A 160 7.26 -15.93 0.02
N GLU A 161 7.58 -15.19 -1.04
CA GLU A 161 8.32 -15.72 -2.20
C GLU A 161 9.64 -16.39 -1.78
N LYS A 162 10.40 -15.71 -0.92
CA LYS A 162 11.73 -16.14 -0.49
C LYS A 162 11.68 -17.27 0.55
N CYS A 163 10.66 -17.30 1.38
CA CYS A 163 10.47 -18.32 2.40
C CYS A 163 9.88 -19.63 1.85
N GLY A 164 9.53 -19.68 0.55
CA GLY A 164 8.94 -20.86 -0.07
C GLY A 164 7.51 -21.12 0.41
N GLY A 165 6.74 -20.04 0.60
CA GLY A 165 5.33 -20.08 1.02
C GLY A 165 4.40 -20.74 -0.01
N MET A 166 3.09 -20.43 0.06
CA MET A 166 2.09 -21.03 -0.83
C MET A 166 2.49 -21.00 -2.32
N ALA A 167 2.19 -22.08 -3.03
CA ALA A 167 2.36 -22.17 -4.47
C ALA A 167 1.36 -21.24 -5.19
N PHE A 168 1.78 -20.00 -5.40
CA PHE A 168 1.01 -19.04 -6.20
C PHE A 168 1.14 -19.29 -7.71
N PRO A 169 0.19 -18.79 -8.53
CA PRO A 169 0.32 -18.83 -9.97
C PRO A 169 1.64 -18.19 -10.42
N SER A 170 2.25 -18.70 -11.49
CA SER A 170 3.54 -18.20 -11.99
C SER A 170 3.54 -16.72 -12.37
N SER A 171 2.36 -16.14 -12.61
CA SER A 171 2.16 -14.72 -12.88
C SER A 171 2.10 -13.83 -11.63
N PHE A 172 1.99 -14.41 -10.43
CA PHE A 172 1.77 -13.67 -9.19
C PHE A 172 2.96 -12.79 -8.82
N TYR A 173 4.11 -13.39 -8.50
CA TYR A 173 5.28 -12.64 -8.08
C TYR A 173 5.79 -11.65 -9.13
N PRO A 174 5.83 -11.97 -10.45
CA PRO A 174 6.16 -10.97 -11.46
C PRO A 174 5.26 -9.72 -11.41
N ALA A 175 3.96 -9.88 -11.15
CA ALA A 175 3.06 -8.75 -11.01
C ALA A 175 3.35 -7.96 -9.72
N ILE A 176 3.56 -8.64 -8.59
CA ILE A 176 3.90 -7.99 -7.31
C ILE A 176 5.22 -7.20 -7.41
N HIS A 177 6.26 -7.74 -8.06
CA HIS A 177 7.54 -7.04 -8.26
C HIS A 177 7.39 -5.76 -9.08
N GLU A 178 6.59 -5.79 -10.14
CA GLU A 178 6.35 -4.64 -10.99
C GLU A 178 5.55 -3.55 -10.25
N ILE A 179 4.50 -3.92 -9.52
CA ILE A 179 3.74 -3.00 -8.67
C ILE A 179 4.67 -2.38 -7.62
N HIS A 180 5.44 -3.20 -6.90
CA HIS A 180 6.37 -2.74 -5.87
C HIS A 180 7.41 -1.74 -6.40
N LYS A 181 7.92 -1.94 -7.61
CA LYS A 181 8.84 -0.99 -8.25
C LYS A 181 8.17 0.35 -8.54
N ASP A 182 6.91 0.34 -8.96
CA ASP A 182 6.13 1.55 -9.21
C ASP A 182 5.89 2.29 -7.88
N GLU A 183 5.51 1.57 -6.81
CA GLU A 183 5.29 2.16 -5.48
C GLU A 183 6.53 2.79 -4.85
N ILE A 184 7.72 2.21 -5.07
CA ILE A 184 8.97 2.83 -4.64
C ILE A 184 9.09 4.23 -5.27
N ARG A 185 8.78 4.37 -6.57
CA ARG A 185 8.83 5.68 -7.23
C ARG A 185 7.81 6.63 -6.62
N HIS A 186 6.61 6.13 -6.32
CA HIS A 186 5.55 6.94 -5.71
C HIS A 186 5.95 7.49 -4.35
N VAL A 187 6.49 6.63 -3.48
CA VAL A 187 7.03 7.02 -2.17
C VAL A 187 8.16 8.04 -2.32
N VAL A 188 9.12 7.81 -3.21
CA VAL A 188 10.28 8.69 -3.39
C VAL A 188 9.87 10.10 -3.81
N TYR A 189 8.97 10.23 -4.80
CA TYR A 189 8.59 11.57 -5.24
C TYR A 189 7.70 12.26 -4.20
N THR A 190 6.72 11.56 -3.60
CA THR A 190 5.84 12.16 -2.58
C THR A 190 6.61 12.58 -1.33
N GLN A 191 7.62 11.80 -0.93
CA GLN A 191 8.56 12.13 0.15
C GLN A 191 9.24 13.48 -0.05
N ALA A 192 9.63 13.83 -1.28
CA ALA A 192 10.28 15.10 -1.58
C ALA A 192 9.35 16.31 -1.32
N TYR A 193 8.03 16.13 -1.45
CA TYR A 193 7.04 17.15 -1.10
C TYR A 193 6.75 17.14 0.41
N VAL A 194 6.45 15.98 0.99
CA VAL A 194 6.15 15.85 2.43
C VAL A 194 7.31 16.36 3.30
N SER A 195 8.56 16.12 2.90
CA SER A 195 9.74 16.62 3.62
C SER A 195 9.81 18.15 3.68
N LYS A 196 9.30 18.85 2.66
CA LYS A 196 9.21 20.33 2.66
C LYS A 196 8.07 20.81 3.55
N LEU A 197 7.00 20.02 3.66
CA LEU A 197 5.84 20.31 4.49
C LEU A 197 6.09 20.02 5.98
N ALA A 198 7.05 19.15 6.30
CA ALA A 198 7.39 18.76 7.67
C ALA A 198 7.85 19.92 8.58
N SER A 199 8.24 21.08 8.01
CA SER A 199 8.51 22.29 8.80
C SER A 199 7.25 22.98 9.33
N ASN A 200 6.06 22.61 8.85
CA ASN A 200 4.77 23.08 9.35
C ASN A 200 4.25 22.13 10.46
N PRO A 201 4.10 22.59 11.72
CA PRO A 201 3.68 21.75 12.84
C PRO A 201 2.30 21.10 12.68
N GLU A 202 1.37 21.77 11.99
CA GLU A 202 0.00 21.24 11.78
C GLU A 202 0.02 20.10 10.78
N LEU A 203 0.73 20.28 9.66
CA LEU A 203 0.93 19.25 8.65
C LEU A 203 1.72 18.06 9.19
N LEU A 204 2.73 18.31 10.03
CA LEU A 204 3.46 17.23 10.71
C LEU A 204 2.56 16.45 11.67
N ARG A 205 1.62 17.11 12.37
CA ARG A 205 0.63 16.42 13.21
C ARG A 205 -0.32 15.59 12.36
N TYR A 206 -0.79 16.12 11.24
CA TYR A 206 -1.65 15.38 10.31
C TYR A 206 -0.94 14.17 9.72
N PHE A 207 0.34 14.33 9.33
CA PHE A 207 1.17 13.21 8.88
C PHE A 207 1.26 12.11 9.94
N LYS A 208 1.57 12.47 11.19
CA LYS A 208 1.59 11.50 12.31
C LYS A 208 0.24 10.81 12.51
N PHE A 209 -0.85 11.57 12.48
CA PHE A 209 -2.21 11.02 12.57
C PHE A 209 -2.47 9.98 11.46
N CYS A 210 -2.07 10.27 10.21
CA CYS A 210 -2.22 9.32 9.10
C CYS A 210 -1.38 8.05 9.30
N LEU A 211 -0.23 8.14 9.96
CA LEU A 211 0.61 6.98 10.30
C LEU A 211 0.06 6.17 11.50
N GLU A 212 -0.58 6.83 12.47
CA GLU A 212 -1.18 6.17 13.64
C GLU A 212 -2.48 5.44 13.28
N ASP A 213 -3.36 6.08 12.49
CA ASP A 213 -4.58 5.45 11.95
C ASP A 213 -4.23 4.18 11.14
N TYR A 214 -3.08 4.17 10.49
CA TYR A 214 -2.55 3.04 9.76
C TYR A 214 -2.20 1.83 10.66
N GLU A 215 -1.59 2.05 11.82
CA GLU A 215 -1.25 0.96 12.74
C GLU A 215 -2.53 0.25 13.22
N GLU A 216 -3.56 1.03 13.54
CA GLU A 216 -4.86 0.52 13.98
C GLU A 216 -5.59 -0.25 12.86
N LEU A 217 -5.57 0.27 11.62
CA LEU A 217 -6.18 -0.39 10.46
C LEU A 217 -5.51 -1.71 10.12
N LEU A 218 -4.18 -1.79 10.15
CA LEU A 218 -3.46 -3.04 9.94
C LEU A 218 -3.80 -4.10 10.98
N LEU A 219 -3.79 -3.72 12.27
CA LEU A 219 -4.14 -4.64 13.36
C LEU A 219 -5.59 -5.14 13.21
N LYS A 220 -6.50 -4.27 12.77
CA LYS A 220 -7.89 -4.63 12.48
C LYS A 220 -8.02 -5.56 11.27
N GLU A 221 -7.27 -5.35 10.19
CA GLU A 221 -7.27 -6.22 9.01
C GLU A 221 -6.78 -7.62 9.32
N VAL A 222 -5.72 -7.73 10.12
CA VAL A 222 -5.22 -9.01 10.63
C VAL A 222 -6.30 -9.71 11.45
N SER A 223 -6.92 -8.98 12.38
CA SER A 223 -7.96 -9.51 13.27
C SER A 223 -9.20 -10.00 12.52
N ILE A 224 -9.67 -9.24 11.52
CA ILE A 224 -10.83 -9.62 10.68
C ILE A 224 -10.50 -10.86 9.85
N SER A 225 -9.27 -10.94 9.31
CA SER A 225 -8.87 -12.06 8.47
C SER A 225 -8.72 -13.35 9.27
N ILE A 226 -8.25 -13.27 10.51
CA ILE A 226 -8.21 -14.40 11.46
C ILE A 226 -9.64 -14.86 11.82
N ALA A 227 -10.55 -13.92 12.08
CA ALA A 227 -11.94 -14.22 12.43
C ALA A 227 -12.77 -14.78 11.25
N ALA A 228 -12.30 -14.59 10.01
CA ALA A 228 -12.96 -15.06 8.79
C ALA A 228 -12.58 -16.50 8.40
N ILE A 229 -11.66 -17.15 9.13
CA ILE A 229 -11.32 -18.56 8.93
C ILE A 229 -12.46 -19.41 9.52
N PRO A 230 -13.15 -20.23 8.72
CA PRO A 230 -14.15 -21.15 9.25
C PRO A 230 -13.50 -22.14 10.23
N GLU A 231 -14.11 -22.40 11.38
CA GLU A 231 -13.61 -23.36 12.40
C GLU A 231 -13.34 -24.78 11.86
N ASN A 232 -13.77 -25.07 10.63
CA ASN A 232 -13.60 -26.36 9.98
C ASN A 232 -12.31 -26.49 9.14
N GLU A 233 -11.51 -25.42 8.99
CA GLU A 233 -10.23 -25.43 8.24
C GLU A 233 -8.99 -25.48 9.15
N THR A 234 -9.13 -25.56 10.47
CA THR A 234 -8.05 -25.68 11.46
C THR A 234 -7.79 -27.12 11.94
N LYS A 235 -7.88 -28.11 11.05
CA LYS A 235 -7.51 -29.51 11.34
C LYS A 235 -6.42 -30.04 10.44
#